data_AF-A0A7D4AM26-F1
#
_entry.id   AF-A0A7D4AM26-F1
#
_cell.length_a   1.000
_cell.length_b   1.000
_cell.length_c   1.000
_cell.angle_alpha   90.00
_cell.angle_beta   90.00
_cell.angle_gamma   90.00
#
_symmetry.space_group_name_H-M   'P 1'
#
loop_
_entity.id
_entity.type
_entity.pdbx_description
1 polymer ?
#
loop_
_entity_poly.entity_id
_entity_poly.type
_entity_poly.pdbx_seq_one_letter_code
_entity_poly.pdbx_strand_id
1 'polypeptide(L)'
;MRLYKPDGNYNSPNTDILTDNVVVSAPKGGQWYTVDLTPYNVVAPEEGFFVAMEWIVSGDKFFNTNFMDDSYTPYGQIMRPTFEFKESRTWTYSIAKGWTLLTMATAAGQHYNAMIKAEVDMIK
;
A
#
# COMPACT_ATOMS: atom_id res chain seq x y z
N MET A 1 7.99 0.23 3.76
CA MET A 1 7.14 1.21 3.03
C MET A 1 7.96 1.86 1.95
N ARG A 2 7.35 2.20 0.81
CA ARG A 2 7.94 2.91 -0.32
C ARG A 2 6.98 3.99 -0.82
N LEU A 3 7.51 4.98 -1.52
CA LEU A 3 6.73 6.04 -2.17
C LEU A 3 7.05 6.05 -3.65
N TYR A 4 6.05 6.14 -4.52
CA TYR A 4 6.25 6.05 -5.97
C TYR A 4 5.63 7.22 -6.71
N LYS A 5 6.31 7.69 -7.76
CA LYS A 5 5.71 8.59 -8.75
C LYS A 5 4.68 7.87 -9.62
N PRO A 6 3.67 8.59 -10.14
CA PRO A 6 2.71 8.06 -11.09
C PRO A 6 3.23 8.11 -12.53
N ASP A 7 4.46 7.66 -12.77
CA ASP A 7 5.17 7.75 -14.05
C ASP A 7 5.34 6.41 -14.77
N GLY A 8 4.55 5.39 -14.38
CA GLY A 8 4.44 4.12 -15.09
C GLY A 8 3.38 4.12 -16.20
N ASN A 9 3.26 3.00 -16.90
CA ASN A 9 2.21 2.80 -17.91
C ASN A 9 0.82 3.07 -17.30
N TYR A 10 0.00 3.87 -17.98
CA TYR A 10 -1.33 4.30 -17.50
C TYR A 10 -1.30 4.96 -16.11
N ASN A 11 -0.26 5.76 -15.81
CA ASN A 11 -0.05 6.42 -14.51
C ASN A 11 0.07 5.44 -13.34
N SER A 12 0.58 4.24 -13.60
CA SER A 12 0.90 3.27 -12.55
C SER A 12 2.06 3.76 -11.67
N PRO A 13 2.19 3.24 -10.43
CA PRO A 13 3.38 3.46 -9.62
C PRO A 13 4.63 2.95 -10.36
N ASN A 14 5.73 3.71 -10.36
CA ASN A 14 6.96 3.24 -11.00
C ASN A 14 8.25 3.74 -10.32
N THR A 15 8.61 5.02 -10.44
CA THR A 15 9.86 5.52 -9.84
C THR A 15 9.74 5.67 -8.33
N ASP A 16 10.57 4.97 -7.57
CA ASP A 16 10.66 5.09 -6.11
C ASP A 16 11.32 6.41 -5.71
N ILE A 17 10.65 7.22 -4.90
CA ILE A 17 11.13 8.51 -4.41
C ILE A 17 11.57 8.46 -2.95
N LEU A 18 11.39 7.32 -2.28
CA LEU A 18 11.92 7.09 -0.94
C LEU A 18 13.19 6.27 -1.09
N THR A 19 14.34 6.95 -1.13
CA THR A 19 15.64 6.33 -1.36
C THR A 19 16.08 5.40 -0.22
N ASP A 20 15.45 5.54 0.95
CA ASP A 20 15.72 4.73 2.13
C ASP A 20 14.66 3.64 2.37
N ASN A 21 15.12 2.51 2.90
CA ASN A 21 14.21 1.46 3.33
C ASN A 21 13.57 1.82 4.68
N VAL A 22 12.31 2.25 4.65
CA VAL A 22 11.52 2.47 5.88
C VAL A 22 10.83 1.18 6.29
N VAL A 23 11.42 0.47 7.25
CA VAL A 23 10.83 -0.72 7.88
C VAL A 23 10.25 -0.32 9.22
N VAL A 24 8.96 -0.60 9.40
CA VAL A 24 8.23 -0.26 10.62
C VAL A 24 7.56 -1.50 11.20
N SER A 25 7.40 -1.50 12.53
CA SER A 25 6.69 -2.55 13.25
C SER A 25 5.48 -1.93 13.94
N ALA A 26 4.29 -2.26 13.45
CA ALA A 26 3.05 -1.83 14.08
C ALA A 26 2.79 -2.71 15.32
N PRO A 27 2.61 -2.12 16.52
CA PRO A 27 2.50 -2.90 17.76
C PRO A 27 1.19 -3.67 17.89
N LYS A 28 0.11 -3.23 17.22
CA LYS A 28 -1.21 -3.91 17.19
C LYS A 28 -1.93 -3.62 15.88
N GLY A 29 -2.66 -4.62 15.37
CA GLY A 29 -3.57 -4.47 14.23
C GLY A 29 -4.91 -3.81 14.59
N GLY A 30 -5.70 -3.47 13.57
CA GLY A 30 -7.06 -2.92 13.73
C GLY A 30 -7.14 -1.43 14.09
N GLN A 31 -6.02 -0.72 14.05
CA GLN A 31 -5.91 0.71 14.32
C GLN A 31 -4.99 1.38 13.30
N TRP A 32 -5.09 2.71 13.19
CA TRP A 32 -4.14 3.49 12.43
C TRP A 32 -2.76 3.43 13.07
N TYR A 33 -1.74 3.34 12.23
CA TYR A 33 -0.34 3.44 12.62
C TYR A 33 0.32 4.51 11.77
N THR A 34 0.87 5.53 12.43
CA THR A 34 1.47 6.68 11.76
C THR A 34 2.97 6.47 11.62
N VAL A 35 3.49 6.70 10.41
CA VAL A 35 4.92 6.68 10.11
C VAL A 35 5.34 8.12 9.82
N ASP A 36 6.29 8.63 10.60
CA ASP A 36 6.90 9.94 10.34
C ASP A 36 7.94 9.82 9.23
N LEU A 37 7.71 10.56 8.14
CA LEU A 37 8.61 10.61 6.98
C LEU A 37 9.36 11.94 6.86
N THR A 38 9.17 12.89 7.78
CA THR A 38 9.89 14.18 7.79
C THR A 38 11.42 14.03 7.75
N PRO A 39 12.05 13.06 8.46
CA PRO A 39 13.51 12.89 8.42
C PRO A 39 14.08 12.58 7.05
N TYR A 40 13.27 12.06 6.13
CA TYR A 40 13.70 11.68 4.78
C TYR A 40 13.60 12.84 3.78
N ASN A 41 13.04 13.99 4.19
CA ASN A 41 12.91 15.20 3.38
C ASN A 41 12.37 14.94 1.96
N VAL A 42 11.37 14.06 1.86
CA VAL A 42 10.78 13.68 0.57
C VAL A 42 9.91 14.82 0.05
N VAL A 43 10.23 15.31 -1.14
CA VAL A 43 9.40 16.30 -1.83
C VAL A 43 8.21 15.59 -2.47
N ALA A 44 6.99 15.94 -2.05
CA ALA A 44 5.77 15.43 -2.65
C ALA A 44 5.62 15.96 -4.09
N PRO A 45 5.46 15.10 -5.11
CA PRO A 45 5.24 15.54 -6.49
C PRO A 45 3.88 16.27 -6.65
N GLU A 46 3.83 17.25 -7.55
CA GLU A 46 2.61 18.05 -7.82
C GLU A 46 1.48 17.18 -8.41
N GLU A 47 1.85 16.19 -9.21
CA GLU A 47 0.97 15.19 -9.81
C GLU A 47 0.43 14.15 -8.80
N GLY A 48 0.90 14.21 -7.55
CA GLY A 48 0.62 13.22 -6.52
C GLY A 48 1.63 12.07 -6.50
N PHE A 49 1.42 11.13 -5.59
CA PHE A 49 2.28 9.96 -5.41
C PHE A 49 1.49 8.78 -4.86
N PHE A 50 2.07 7.59 -4.96
CA PHE A 50 1.55 6.37 -4.36
C PHE A 50 2.32 6.02 -3.09
N VAL A 51 1.60 5.54 -2.07
CA VAL A 51 2.19 4.93 -0.89
C VAL A 51 2.06 3.41 -1.03
N ALA A 52 3.19 2.71 -0.97
CA ALA A 52 3.24 1.26 -1.03
C ALA A 52 3.74 0.66 0.28
N MET A 53 3.12 -0.44 0.68
CA MET A 53 3.48 -1.19 1.86
C MET A 53 3.53 -2.68 1.53
N GLU A 54 4.61 -3.32 1.98
CA GLU A 54 4.78 -4.76 1.95
C GLU A 54 4.81 -5.26 3.39
N TRP A 55 4.17 -6.41 3.62
CA TRP A 55 4.17 -7.09 4.90
C TRP A 55 5.30 -8.11 4.92
N ILE A 56 6.29 -7.87 5.77
CA ILE A 56 7.38 -8.81 6.00
C ILE A 56 6.96 -9.71 7.16
N VAL A 57 6.83 -11.02 6.91
CA VAL A 57 6.65 -12.00 7.97
C VAL A 57 8.02 -12.43 8.47
N SER A 58 8.38 -11.99 9.68
CA SER A 58 9.65 -12.38 10.32
C SER A 58 9.49 -13.69 11.10
N GLY A 59 10.42 -14.63 10.93
CA GLY A 59 10.54 -15.86 11.71
C GLY A 59 11.61 -16.80 11.11
N ASP A 60 12.10 -17.76 11.90
CA ASP A 60 13.18 -18.70 11.50
C ASP A 60 12.81 -19.67 10.37
N LYS A 61 11.55 -19.67 9.93
CA LYS A 61 11.01 -20.62 8.96
C LYS A 61 10.52 -19.86 7.75
N PHE A 62 10.97 -20.29 6.57
CA PHE A 62 10.33 -19.94 5.31
C PHE A 62 8.84 -20.29 5.41
N PHE A 63 7.98 -19.28 5.40
CA PHE A 63 6.54 -19.49 5.47
C PHE A 63 6.07 -20.00 4.10
N ASN A 64 5.70 -21.27 4.03
CA ASN A 64 4.87 -21.77 2.93
C ASN A 64 3.42 -21.41 3.28
N THR A 65 2.80 -20.52 2.51
CA THR A 65 1.39 -20.20 2.68
C THR A 65 0.54 -21.36 2.15
N ASN A 66 0.14 -22.28 3.02
CA ASN A 66 -0.83 -23.30 2.66
C ASN A 66 -2.24 -22.75 2.89
N PHE A 67 -2.87 -22.23 1.82
CA PHE A 67 -4.19 -21.61 1.87
C PHE A 67 -5.34 -22.56 2.28
N MET A 68 -5.05 -23.86 2.42
CA MET A 68 -6.01 -24.92 2.80
C MET A 68 -5.87 -25.35 4.26
N ASP A 69 -5.01 -24.69 5.05
CA ASP A 69 -4.87 -24.94 6.48
C ASP A 69 -5.94 -24.15 7.25
N ASP A 70 -6.79 -24.85 8.01
CA ASP A 70 -7.84 -24.24 8.84
C ASP A 70 -7.28 -23.32 9.94
N SER A 71 -5.99 -23.43 10.27
CA SER A 71 -5.28 -22.55 11.20
C SER A 71 -4.63 -21.33 10.53
N TYR A 72 -4.72 -21.20 9.20
CA TYR A 72 -4.17 -20.07 8.47
C TYR A 72 -4.86 -18.76 8.85
N THR A 73 -4.11 -17.87 9.49
CA THR A 73 -4.56 -16.50 9.75
C THR A 73 -3.91 -15.59 8.71
N PRO A 74 -4.69 -15.00 7.76
CA PRO A 74 -4.14 -14.07 6.80
C PRO A 74 -3.58 -12.85 7.53
N TYR A 75 -2.35 -12.49 7.19
CA TYR A 75 -1.67 -11.31 7.69
C TYR A 75 -1.61 -10.27 6.58
N GLY A 76 -1.80 -9.00 6.95
CA GLY A 76 -1.63 -7.88 6.05
C GLY A 76 -2.77 -6.88 6.06
N GLN A 77 -2.81 -6.07 5.00
CA GLN A 77 -3.80 -5.02 4.85
C GLN A 77 -5.17 -5.63 4.54
N ILE A 78 -6.16 -5.35 5.38
CA ILE A 78 -7.56 -5.67 5.06
C ILE A 78 -8.10 -4.58 4.13
N MET A 79 -8.46 -4.99 2.93
CA MET A 79 -9.15 -4.15 1.95
C MET A 79 -10.64 -4.10 2.31
N ARG A 80 -11.25 -2.91 2.30
CA ARG A 80 -12.69 -2.75 2.45
C ARG A 80 -13.26 -1.88 1.34
N PRO A 81 -14.49 -2.16 0.86
CA PRO A 81 -15.15 -1.27 -0.07
C PRO A 81 -15.45 0.05 0.65
N THR A 82 -15.12 1.16 0.00
CA THR A 82 -15.33 2.51 0.55
C THR A 82 -16.33 3.27 -0.32
N PHE A 83 -17.06 4.21 0.28
CA PHE A 83 -17.87 5.18 -0.47
C PHE A 83 -17.09 6.46 -0.84
N GLU A 84 -15.86 6.59 -0.33
CA GLU A 84 -15.06 7.81 -0.44
C GLU A 84 -14.66 8.10 -1.89
N PHE A 85 -14.41 7.04 -2.67
CA PHE A 85 -13.98 7.16 -4.07
C PHE A 85 -14.85 6.32 -4.99
N LYS A 86 -15.26 6.92 -6.10
CA LYS A 86 -16.04 6.28 -7.17
C LYS A 86 -15.16 5.48 -8.15
N GLU A 87 -13.85 5.53 -7.97
CA GLU A 87 -12.85 4.90 -8.82
C GLU A 87 -11.88 4.07 -7.96
N SER A 88 -11.21 3.10 -8.59
CA SER A 88 -10.14 2.38 -7.92
C SER A 88 -8.87 3.23 -7.85
N ARG A 89 -8.27 3.28 -6.66
CA ARG A 89 -7.01 3.99 -6.41
C ARG A 89 -5.91 3.06 -5.91
N THR A 90 -6.20 1.76 -5.81
CA THR A 90 -5.27 0.78 -5.23
C THR A 90 -4.63 -0.06 -6.31
N TRP A 91 -3.30 -0.09 -6.28
CA TRP A 91 -2.47 -0.96 -7.11
C TRP A 91 -1.91 -2.10 -6.27
N THR A 92 -1.73 -3.25 -6.90
CA THR A 92 -1.05 -4.41 -6.31
C THR A 92 0.19 -4.72 -7.12
N TYR A 93 1.29 -5.04 -6.45
CA TYR A 93 2.51 -5.50 -7.10
C TYR A 93 2.61 -7.02 -6.98
N SER A 94 2.98 -7.69 -8.07
CA SER A 94 3.31 -9.11 -8.05
C SER A 94 4.58 -9.36 -8.84
N ILE A 95 5.45 -10.21 -8.29
CA ILE A 95 6.66 -10.66 -8.99
C ILE A 95 6.25 -11.20 -10.37
N ALA A 96 7.01 -10.85 -11.40
CA ALA A 96 6.79 -11.13 -12.83
C ALA A 96 5.61 -10.41 -13.52
N LYS A 97 4.62 -9.85 -12.80
CA LYS A 97 3.53 -9.07 -13.42
C LYS A 97 3.67 -7.56 -13.25
N GLY A 98 4.42 -7.12 -12.24
CA GLY A 98 4.55 -5.72 -11.89
C GLY A 98 3.27 -5.17 -11.26
N TRP A 99 3.05 -3.86 -11.42
CA TRP A 99 1.90 -3.14 -10.88
C TRP A 99 0.63 -3.42 -11.68
N THR A 100 -0.45 -3.78 -10.99
CA THR A 100 -1.79 -3.97 -11.56
C THR A 100 -2.84 -3.25 -10.73
N LEU A 101 -3.72 -2.48 -11.38
CA LEU A 101 -4.82 -1.78 -10.73
C LEU A 101 -5.88 -2.78 -10.25
N LEU A 102 -6.32 -2.65 -9.01
CA LEU A 102 -7.40 -3.48 -8.47
C LEU A 102 -8.76 -2.98 -8.99
N THR A 103 -9.37 -3.67 -9.94
CA THR A 103 -10.64 -3.24 -10.54
C THR A 103 -11.89 -3.79 -9.83
N MET A 104 -11.72 -4.55 -8.75
CA MET A 104 -12.82 -5.19 -8.04
C MET A 104 -13.77 -4.16 -7.42
N ALA A 105 -15.08 -4.38 -7.58
CA ALA A 105 -16.14 -3.56 -7.03
C ALA A 105 -17.27 -4.42 -6.45
N THR A 106 -18.03 -3.87 -5.51
CA THR A 106 -19.27 -4.49 -5.01
C THR A 106 -20.41 -4.36 -6.03
N ALA A 107 -21.52 -5.07 -5.82
CA ALA A 107 -22.74 -4.90 -6.63
C ALA A 107 -23.28 -3.46 -6.60
N ALA A 108 -22.97 -2.70 -5.54
CA ALA A 108 -23.31 -1.29 -5.40
C ALA A 108 -22.28 -0.34 -6.08
N GLY A 109 -21.29 -0.87 -6.80
CA GLY A 109 -20.26 -0.10 -7.49
C GLY A 109 -19.17 0.47 -6.59
N GLN A 110 -19.04 -0.02 -5.34
CA GLN A 110 -18.01 0.47 -4.41
C GLN A 110 -16.69 -0.24 -4.66
N HIS A 111 -15.60 0.52 -4.78
CA HIS A 111 -14.27 -0.03 -4.99
C HIS A 111 -13.54 -0.35 -3.69
N TYR A 112 -12.74 -1.41 -3.71
CA TYR A 112 -11.88 -1.81 -2.61
C TYR A 112 -10.61 -0.98 -2.65
N ASN A 113 -10.41 -0.15 -1.63
CA ASN A 113 -9.20 0.65 -1.50
C ASN A 113 -8.42 0.28 -0.23
N ALA A 114 -7.09 0.42 -0.30
CA ALA A 114 -6.24 0.24 0.86
C ALA A 114 -6.53 1.32 1.90
N MET A 115 -6.63 0.92 3.17
CA MET A 115 -6.72 1.87 4.29
C MET A 115 -5.33 2.46 4.57
N ILE A 116 -4.91 3.37 3.70
CA ILE A 116 -3.68 4.14 3.78
C ILE A 116 -4.06 5.61 3.59
N LYS A 117 -3.51 6.48 4.43
CA LYS A 117 -3.64 7.93 4.33
C LYS A 117 -2.25 8.53 4.34
N ALA A 118 -2.05 9.56 3.52
CA ALA A 118 -0.87 10.40 3.57
C ALA A 118 -1.27 11.81 4.02
N GLU A 119 -0.43 12.44 4.84
CA GLU A 119 -0.52 13.84 5.21
C GLU A 119 0.76 14.50 4.71
N VAL A 120 0.61 15.62 4.00
CA VAL A 120 1.71 16.32 3.34
C VAL A 120 1.68 17.77 3.80
N ASP A 121 2.80 18.26 4.29
CA ASP A 121 2.94 19.66 4.63
C ASP A 121 2.98 20.52 3.36
N MET A 122 2.21 21.60 3.36
CA MET A 122 2.31 22.60 2.30
C MET A 122 3.61 23.37 2.50
N ILE A 123 4.51 23.33 1.51
CA ILE A 123 5.60 24.30 1.44
C ILE A 123 4.94 25.67 1.26
N LYS A 124 5.09 26.54 2.25
CA LYS A 124 4.62 27.93 2.22
C LYS A 124 5.49 28.81 1.33
#